data_AF-A0A1U7CJJ6-F1
#
_entry.id   AF-A0A1U7CJJ6-F1
#
_cell.length_a   1.000
_cell.length_b   1.000
_cell.length_c   1.000
_cell.angle_alpha   90.00
_cell.angle_beta   90.00
_cell.angle_gamma   90.00
#
_symmetry.space_group_name_H-M   'P 1'
#
loop_
_entity.id
_entity.type
_entity.pdbx_description
1 polymer ?
#
loop_
_entity_poly.entity_id
_entity_poly.type
_entity_poly.pdbx_seq_one_letter_code
_entity_poly.pdbx_strand_id
1 'polypeptide(L)'
;MKRTVRILGIAVPLALALTAVVVLPGWVPLFPRAVQRGMTESLLRGTLFFYVAVCLASFIGAPYFGWRTIQNWRRKRRGSRSERVFLLCLSCLFSFVALELGAAAVLAWTHRFPTLPTTFPAKPVDEYRIVVLGESSALGEPYRPWVSVGQIVAWKLGEAMPDRRFETEILAWLGDSLEKQHQKLGRITQRPDAVIVYSGHNEFAARFEENRDYSLDLEPRAAVVRQLHHASLLSPFCSLVYELISKNRLDTPPSLKDHHQLIDPPLCSPTEAAAILADFTARLEAIVAYCERIGALPILVISPANEADYEPSRSTVAPGVDQADRNRLVVDFQEARGAEPAKAEPLLRAILDRHPGFAEAHYRLGKILERSGRIDEAREHFRLALDDDGLPIRCPEPFREAYRQVAERHPGCILIDGRREVVAASPSGLLDDHVIEDTHHPNLKGYVALAAAVLRELADRAVFGSASTAIQPPTLADCVAHFGIAPQRLAEACDRTSLHYKRVSGYRYDPAERLEASRRFAEAARRLRAGATIHEVGLPAFDFQETNQGASSK
;
A
#
# COMPACT_ATOMS: atom_id res chain seq x y z
N MET A 1 -30.89 40.39 -37.02
CA MET A 1 -29.61 39.79 -37.47
C MET A 1 -28.50 39.81 -36.43
N LYS A 2 -27.94 40.96 -35.99
CA LYS A 2 -26.77 40.97 -35.07
C LYS A 2 -26.96 40.29 -33.71
N ARG A 3 -28.18 40.30 -33.14
CA ARG A 3 -28.52 39.58 -31.90
C ARG A 3 -28.62 38.06 -32.12
N THR A 4 -29.28 37.65 -33.19
CA THR A 4 -29.46 36.24 -33.58
C THR A 4 -28.12 35.57 -33.89
N VAL A 5 -27.24 36.24 -34.64
CA VAL A 5 -25.88 35.77 -34.93
C VAL A 5 -25.03 35.66 -33.67
N ARG A 6 -25.18 36.58 -32.70
CA ARG A 6 -24.51 36.47 -31.39
C ARG A 6 -25.03 35.31 -30.54
N ILE A 7 -26.34 35.05 -30.56
CA ILE A 7 -26.94 33.95 -29.81
C ILE A 7 -26.52 32.61 -30.43
N LEU A 8 -26.58 32.47 -31.76
CA LEU A 8 -26.05 31.29 -32.46
C LEU A 8 -24.54 31.09 -32.24
N GLY A 9 -23.77 32.18 -32.22
CA GLY A 9 -22.33 32.12 -31.96
C GLY A 9 -21.93 31.65 -30.55
N ILE A 10 -22.87 31.64 -29.59
CA ILE A 10 -22.67 31.09 -28.24
C ILE A 10 -23.37 29.74 -28.07
N ALA A 11 -24.57 29.59 -28.64
CA ALA A 11 -25.38 28.39 -28.53
C ALA A 11 -24.76 27.19 -29.26
N VAL A 12 -24.16 27.40 -30.45
CA VAL A 12 -23.54 26.31 -31.22
C VAL A 12 -22.31 25.74 -30.51
N PRO A 13 -21.32 26.54 -30.04
CA PRO A 13 -20.21 26.01 -29.25
C PRO A 13 -20.65 25.34 -27.94
N LEU A 14 -21.64 25.91 -27.25
CA LEU A 14 -22.17 25.32 -26.01
C LEU A 14 -22.86 23.98 -26.27
N ALA A 15 -23.66 23.88 -27.34
CA ALA A 15 -24.29 22.63 -27.75
C ALA A 15 -23.26 21.59 -28.19
N LEU A 16 -22.21 21.99 -28.92
CA LEU A 16 -21.10 21.10 -29.29
C LEU A 16 -20.32 20.64 -28.06
N ALA A 17 -20.06 21.52 -27.09
CA ALA A 17 -19.40 21.17 -25.84
C ALA A 17 -20.24 20.21 -24.99
N LEU A 18 -21.55 20.46 -24.86
CA LEU A 18 -22.49 19.55 -24.18
C LEU A 18 -22.58 18.20 -24.89
N THR A 19 -22.68 18.19 -26.22
CA THR A 19 -22.70 16.96 -27.00
C THR A 19 -21.38 16.19 -26.83
N ALA A 20 -20.24 16.89 -26.83
CA ALA A 20 -18.95 16.27 -26.55
C ALA A 20 -18.90 15.69 -25.13
N VAL A 21 -19.37 16.40 -24.10
CA VAL A 21 -19.43 15.89 -22.72
C VAL A 21 -20.31 14.65 -22.59
N VAL A 22 -21.41 14.54 -23.36
CA VAL A 22 -22.31 13.38 -23.33
C VAL A 22 -21.78 12.21 -24.16
N VAL A 23 -21.19 12.48 -25.33
CA VAL A 23 -20.79 11.45 -26.30
C VAL A 23 -19.37 10.94 -26.04
N LEU A 24 -18.42 11.80 -25.68
CA LEU A 24 -17.01 11.41 -25.46
C LEU A 24 -16.85 10.28 -24.45
N PRO A 25 -17.56 10.23 -23.30
CA PRO A 25 -17.46 9.12 -22.36
C PRO A 25 -17.76 7.76 -22.98
N GLY A 26 -18.63 7.69 -24.00
CA GLY A 26 -18.93 6.46 -24.73
C GLY A 26 -17.83 6.02 -25.71
N TRP A 27 -16.97 6.95 -26.15
CA TRP A 27 -15.88 6.69 -27.09
C TRP A 27 -14.55 6.46 -26.40
N VAL A 28 -14.36 7.03 -25.19
CA VAL A 28 -13.15 6.86 -24.38
C VAL A 28 -12.76 5.39 -24.23
N PRO A 29 -13.66 4.43 -23.92
CA PRO A 29 -13.31 3.01 -23.79
C PRO A 29 -12.73 2.36 -25.05
N LEU A 30 -12.94 2.96 -26.24
CA LEU A 30 -12.46 2.41 -27.52
C LEU A 30 -10.97 2.72 -27.79
N PHE A 31 -10.38 3.69 -27.10
CA PHE A 31 -8.96 4.00 -27.25
C PHE A 31 -8.07 3.01 -26.49
N PRO A 32 -6.80 2.81 -26.87
CA PRO A 32 -5.85 2.08 -26.04
C PRO A 32 -5.75 2.71 -24.65
N ARG A 33 -5.62 1.89 -23.58
CA ARG A 33 -5.56 2.38 -22.18
C ARG A 33 -4.53 3.49 -21.98
N ALA A 34 -3.37 3.40 -22.64
CA ALA A 34 -2.32 4.42 -22.57
C ALA A 34 -2.78 5.78 -23.13
N VAL A 35 -3.57 5.77 -24.23
CA VAL A 35 -4.12 6.99 -24.85
C VAL A 35 -5.23 7.57 -23.97
N GLN A 36 -6.15 6.74 -23.47
CA GLN A 36 -7.18 7.17 -22.51
C GLN A 36 -6.53 7.86 -21.31
N ARG A 37 -5.50 7.23 -20.74
CA ARG A 37 -4.73 7.78 -19.61
C ARG A 37 -4.08 9.11 -19.95
N GLY A 38 -3.37 9.20 -21.07
CA GLY A 38 -2.69 10.44 -21.48
C GLY A 38 -3.66 11.60 -21.70
N MET A 39 -4.84 11.32 -22.26
CA MET A 39 -5.93 12.30 -22.39
C MET A 39 -6.48 12.72 -21.03
N THR A 40 -6.82 11.77 -20.16
CA THR A 40 -7.34 12.04 -18.81
C THR A 40 -6.33 12.85 -17.99
N GLU A 41 -5.06 12.49 -18.02
CA GLU A 41 -4.02 13.21 -17.30
C GLU A 41 -3.82 14.62 -17.84
N SER A 42 -3.78 14.79 -19.17
CA SER A 42 -3.64 16.11 -19.79
C SER A 42 -4.84 17.00 -19.46
N LEU A 43 -6.04 16.43 -19.45
CA LEU A 43 -7.26 17.12 -19.04
C LEU A 43 -7.16 17.56 -17.58
N LEU A 44 -6.84 16.64 -16.66
CA LEU A 44 -6.71 16.93 -15.23
C LEU A 44 -5.63 17.98 -14.94
N ARG A 45 -4.44 17.88 -15.57
CA ARG A 45 -3.41 18.93 -15.48
C ARG A 45 -3.91 20.27 -16.04
N GLY A 46 -4.64 20.25 -17.15
CA GLY A 46 -5.29 21.42 -17.74
C GLY A 46 -6.27 22.10 -16.76
N THR A 47 -7.00 21.33 -15.96
CA THR A 47 -7.92 21.88 -14.95
C THR A 47 -7.20 22.67 -13.86
N LEU A 48 -5.97 22.30 -13.48
CA LEU A 48 -5.18 23.06 -12.51
C LEU A 48 -4.82 24.46 -13.05
N PHE A 49 -4.42 24.57 -14.32
CA PHE A 49 -4.16 25.87 -14.94
C PHE A 49 -5.42 26.74 -15.02
N PHE A 50 -6.55 26.14 -15.38
CA PHE A 50 -7.84 26.83 -15.39
C PHE A 50 -8.23 27.31 -13.99
N TYR A 51 -8.04 26.47 -12.97
CA TYR A 51 -8.30 26.80 -11.57
C TYR A 51 -7.47 28.00 -11.09
N VAL A 52 -6.18 28.08 -11.44
CA VAL A 52 -5.34 29.26 -11.15
C VAL A 52 -5.92 30.52 -11.81
N ALA A 53 -6.36 30.44 -13.06
CA ALA A 53 -6.98 31.58 -13.74
C ALA A 53 -8.29 32.03 -13.06
N VAL A 54 -9.13 31.07 -12.64
CA VAL A 54 -10.35 31.34 -11.85
C VAL A 54 -10.00 32.00 -10.51
N CYS A 55 -8.96 31.52 -9.81
CA CYS A 55 -8.48 32.10 -8.56
C CYS A 55 -8.04 33.57 -8.75
N LEU A 56 -7.21 33.84 -9.76
CA LEU A 56 -6.75 35.21 -10.07
C LEU A 56 -7.93 36.14 -10.43
N ALA A 57 -8.88 35.67 -11.25
CA ALA A 57 -10.08 36.43 -11.58
C ALA A 57 -10.92 36.74 -10.33
N SER A 58 -11.00 35.79 -9.40
CA SER A 58 -11.81 35.91 -8.17
C SER A 58 -11.18 36.85 -7.14
N PHE A 59 -9.91 36.66 -6.80
CA PHE A 59 -9.27 37.37 -5.68
C PHE A 59 -8.53 38.64 -6.09
N ILE A 60 -8.11 38.76 -7.35
CA ILE A 60 -7.47 39.99 -7.86
C ILE A 60 -8.46 40.76 -8.75
N GLY A 61 -9.12 40.05 -9.67
CA GLY A 61 -10.05 40.65 -10.62
C GLY A 61 -11.28 41.26 -9.93
N ALA A 62 -11.98 40.51 -9.07
CA ALA A 62 -13.23 40.98 -8.48
C ALA A 62 -13.05 42.25 -7.62
N PRO A 63 -12.05 42.35 -6.72
CA PRO A 63 -11.83 43.59 -5.97
C PRO A 63 -11.48 44.78 -6.86
N TYR A 64 -10.59 44.57 -7.84
CA TYR A 64 -10.14 45.64 -8.74
C TYR A 64 -11.27 46.17 -9.63
N PHE A 65 -12.00 45.28 -10.31
CA PHE A 65 -13.10 45.66 -11.19
C PHE A 65 -14.34 46.09 -10.41
N GLY A 66 -14.53 45.59 -9.18
CA GLY A 66 -15.56 46.08 -8.26
C GLY A 66 -15.31 47.52 -7.85
N TRP A 67 -14.08 47.85 -7.44
CA TRP A 67 -13.67 49.22 -7.15
C TRP A 67 -13.85 50.15 -8.35
N ARG A 68 -13.40 49.74 -9.53
CA ARG A 68 -13.61 50.50 -10.77
C ARG A 68 -15.09 50.69 -11.11
N THR A 69 -15.91 49.68 -10.86
CA THR A 69 -17.36 49.76 -11.06
C THR A 69 -17.98 50.79 -10.12
N ILE A 70 -17.61 50.79 -8.83
CA ILE A 70 -18.06 51.79 -7.85
C ILE A 70 -17.62 53.21 -8.27
N GLN A 71 -16.39 53.39 -8.74
CA GLN A 71 -15.92 54.68 -9.24
C GLN A 71 -16.72 55.16 -10.47
N ASN A 72 -17.01 54.26 -11.41
CA ASN A 72 -17.80 54.57 -12.59
C ASN A 72 -19.24 54.96 -12.22
N TRP A 73 -19.83 54.28 -11.23
CA TRP A 73 -21.15 54.64 -10.69
C TRP A 73 -21.16 56.03 -10.04
N ARG A 74 -20.12 56.37 -9.25
CA ARG A 74 -19.95 57.72 -8.69
C ARG A 74 -19.84 58.79 -9.79
N ARG A 75 -19.29 58.44 -10.95
CA ARG A 75 -19.19 59.31 -12.14
C ARG A 75 -20.42 59.23 -13.08
N LYS A 76 -21.52 58.60 -12.64
CA LYS A 76 -22.77 58.39 -13.42
C LYS A 76 -22.57 57.65 -14.76
N ARG A 77 -21.50 56.85 -14.91
CA ARG A 77 -21.24 56.03 -16.11
C ARG A 77 -21.66 54.58 -15.85
N ARG A 78 -22.89 54.22 -16.25
CA ARG A 78 -23.41 52.84 -16.16
C ARG A 78 -23.17 52.04 -17.44
N GLY A 79 -23.19 50.71 -17.36
CA GLY A 79 -23.04 49.80 -18.48
C GLY A 79 -21.60 49.66 -19.00
N SER A 80 -20.61 50.04 -18.18
CA SER A 80 -19.19 50.04 -18.57
C SER A 80 -18.66 48.63 -18.80
N ARG A 81 -17.58 48.49 -19.59
CA ARG A 81 -16.87 47.20 -19.72
C ARG A 81 -16.44 46.65 -18.35
N SER A 82 -16.06 47.54 -17.43
CA SER A 82 -15.67 47.17 -16.05
C SER A 82 -16.79 46.47 -15.29
N GLU A 83 -18.05 46.87 -15.47
CA GLU A 83 -19.20 46.20 -14.83
C GLU A 83 -19.36 44.77 -15.32
N ARG A 84 -19.21 44.54 -16.63
CA ARG A 84 -19.30 43.19 -17.22
C ARG A 84 -18.16 42.29 -16.78
N VAL A 85 -16.94 42.84 -16.72
CA VAL A 85 -15.77 42.10 -16.22
C VAL A 85 -15.89 41.83 -14.72
N PHE A 86 -16.45 42.76 -13.94
CA PHE A 86 -16.73 42.54 -12.53
C PHE A 86 -17.74 41.39 -12.32
N LEU A 87 -18.84 41.36 -13.07
CA LEU A 87 -19.80 40.25 -13.02
C LEU A 87 -19.17 38.91 -13.43
N LEU A 88 -18.29 38.91 -14.43
CA LEU A 88 -17.53 37.71 -14.81
C LEU A 88 -16.61 37.25 -13.66
N CYS A 89 -15.86 38.17 -13.03
CA CYS A 89 -15.00 37.85 -11.89
C CYS A 89 -15.81 37.33 -10.69
N LEU A 90 -17.00 37.88 -10.44
CA LEU A 90 -17.90 37.39 -9.40
C LEU A 90 -18.43 35.98 -9.73
N SER A 91 -18.72 35.70 -11.00
CA SER A 91 -19.11 34.35 -11.45
C SER A 91 -17.97 33.34 -11.28
N CYS A 92 -16.73 33.76 -11.54
CA CYS A 92 -15.54 32.97 -11.24
C CYS A 92 -15.41 32.69 -9.73
N LEU A 93 -15.69 33.67 -8.86
CA LEU A 93 -15.66 33.48 -7.41
C LEU A 93 -16.70 32.45 -6.95
N PHE A 94 -17.93 32.52 -7.45
CA PHE A 94 -18.93 31.49 -7.16
C PHE A 94 -18.51 30.11 -7.67
N SER A 95 -17.91 30.03 -8.86
CA SER A 95 -17.40 28.78 -9.42
C SER A 95 -16.26 28.22 -8.58
N PHE A 96 -15.34 29.07 -8.12
CA PHE A 96 -14.25 28.70 -7.21
C PHE A 96 -14.77 28.07 -5.93
N VAL A 97 -15.72 28.73 -5.25
CA VAL A 97 -16.32 28.21 -4.02
C VAL A 97 -17.05 26.89 -4.26
N ALA A 98 -17.78 26.77 -5.37
CA ALA A 98 -18.46 25.53 -5.73
C ALA A 98 -17.50 24.38 -6.02
N LEU A 99 -16.38 24.64 -6.71
CA LEU A 99 -15.34 23.65 -6.97
C LEU A 99 -14.69 23.17 -5.66
N GLU A 100 -14.36 24.08 -4.74
CA GLU A 100 -13.77 23.72 -3.45
C GLU A 100 -14.72 22.91 -2.57
N LEU A 101 -15.96 23.37 -2.39
CA LEU A 101 -16.94 22.66 -1.58
C LEU A 101 -17.33 21.33 -2.21
N GLY A 102 -17.47 21.28 -3.54
CA GLY A 102 -17.75 20.06 -4.28
C GLY A 102 -16.61 19.05 -4.14
N ALA A 103 -15.37 19.48 -4.32
CA ALA A 103 -14.20 18.61 -4.15
C ALA A 103 -14.03 18.14 -2.71
N ALA A 104 -14.22 19.03 -1.72
CA ALA A 104 -14.22 18.65 -0.31
C ALA A 104 -15.30 17.59 0.00
N ALA A 105 -16.50 17.76 -0.54
CA ALA A 105 -17.58 16.79 -0.39
C ALA A 105 -17.24 15.44 -1.05
N VAL A 106 -16.63 15.44 -2.24
CA VAL A 106 -16.19 14.22 -2.93
C VAL A 106 -15.08 13.51 -2.15
N LEU A 107 -14.05 14.23 -1.70
CA LEU A 107 -12.97 13.67 -0.89
C LEU A 107 -13.50 13.10 0.42
N ALA A 108 -14.33 13.87 1.13
CA ALA A 108 -14.98 13.41 2.37
C ALA A 108 -15.85 12.17 2.11
N TRP A 109 -16.59 12.12 1.00
CA TRP A 109 -17.40 10.96 0.64
C TRP A 109 -16.57 9.73 0.24
N THR A 110 -15.48 9.94 -0.48
CA THR A 110 -14.60 8.88 -0.98
C THR A 110 -13.87 8.22 0.16
N HIS A 111 -13.37 9.03 1.11
CA HIS A 111 -12.61 8.58 2.26
C HIS A 111 -13.42 8.39 3.54
N ARG A 112 -14.75 8.51 3.47
CA ARG A 112 -15.59 8.35 4.66
C ARG A 112 -15.45 6.96 5.27
N PHE A 113 -15.72 6.93 6.56
CA PHE A 113 -15.95 5.67 7.25
C PHE A 113 -17.29 5.09 6.76
N PRO A 114 -17.33 3.82 6.37
CA PRO A 114 -18.58 3.19 5.94
C PRO A 114 -19.54 3.06 7.13
N THR A 115 -20.83 3.07 6.84
CA THR A 115 -21.83 2.63 7.83
C THR A 115 -21.77 1.11 7.92
N LEU A 116 -21.33 0.60 9.05
CA LEU A 116 -21.21 -0.84 9.27
C LEU A 116 -22.54 -1.45 9.76
N PRO A 117 -23.00 -2.58 9.18
CA PRO A 117 -24.25 -3.21 9.59
C PRO A 117 -24.16 -3.75 11.02
N THR A 118 -25.18 -3.50 11.85
CA THR A 118 -25.26 -4.03 13.22
C THR A 118 -26.42 -4.99 13.42
N THR A 119 -27.31 -5.09 12.42
CA THR A 119 -28.45 -6.00 12.41
C THR A 119 -28.23 -7.00 11.30
N PHE A 120 -28.36 -8.28 11.65
CA PHE A 120 -28.11 -9.40 10.74
C PHE A 120 -29.25 -10.40 10.80
N PRO A 121 -29.47 -11.17 9.72
CA PRO A 121 -30.34 -12.35 9.79
C PRO A 121 -29.88 -13.33 10.87
N ALA A 122 -30.82 -14.11 11.40
CA ALA A 122 -30.47 -15.23 12.27
C ALA A 122 -29.57 -16.22 11.50
N LYS A 123 -28.57 -16.78 12.18
CA LYS A 123 -27.68 -17.80 11.64
C LYS A 123 -27.80 -19.11 12.44
N PRO A 124 -27.43 -20.26 11.85
CA PRO A 124 -27.36 -21.54 12.57
C PRO A 124 -26.47 -21.46 13.82
N VAL A 125 -26.84 -22.17 14.87
CA VAL A 125 -26.15 -22.13 16.19
C VAL A 125 -24.79 -22.84 16.13
N ASP A 126 -24.66 -23.80 15.22
CA ASP A 126 -23.46 -24.59 14.97
C ASP A 126 -22.48 -23.92 13.99
N GLU A 127 -22.84 -22.78 13.38
CA GLU A 127 -21.99 -22.05 12.44
C GLU A 127 -21.12 -21.00 13.15
N TYR A 128 -19.81 -21.09 12.94
CA TYR A 128 -18.82 -20.09 13.36
C TYR A 128 -18.16 -19.46 12.13
N ARG A 129 -18.38 -18.16 11.93
CA ARG A 129 -17.94 -17.42 10.74
C ARG A 129 -16.73 -16.55 11.02
N ILE A 130 -15.69 -16.73 10.21
CA ILE A 130 -14.45 -15.97 10.25
C ILE A 130 -14.38 -15.10 8.99
N VAL A 131 -14.50 -13.79 9.15
CA VAL A 131 -14.24 -12.84 8.06
C VAL A 131 -12.76 -12.52 8.02
N VAL A 132 -12.14 -12.64 6.85
CA VAL A 132 -10.73 -12.28 6.64
C VAL A 132 -10.65 -10.99 5.84
N LEU A 133 -10.26 -9.91 6.50
CA LEU A 133 -9.91 -8.63 5.89
C LEU A 133 -8.42 -8.60 5.64
N GLY A 134 -8.03 -8.19 4.43
CA GLY A 134 -6.63 -7.91 4.17
C GLY A 134 -6.26 -7.70 2.72
N GLU A 135 -4.97 -7.80 2.47
CA GLU A 135 -4.35 -7.61 1.17
C GLU A 135 -4.03 -8.95 0.47
N SER A 136 -3.09 -8.96 -0.49
CA SER A 136 -2.71 -10.17 -1.23
C SER A 136 -2.26 -11.33 -0.34
N SER A 137 -1.52 -11.06 0.75
CA SER A 137 -1.12 -12.10 1.71
C SER A 137 -2.31 -12.67 2.48
N ALA A 138 -3.29 -11.84 2.88
CA ALA A 138 -4.50 -12.32 3.55
C ALA A 138 -5.40 -13.14 2.61
N LEU A 139 -5.38 -12.81 1.32
CA LEU A 139 -6.02 -13.58 0.26
C LEU A 139 -5.33 -14.94 0.02
N GLY A 140 -4.06 -15.07 0.41
CA GLY A 140 -3.30 -16.31 0.32
C GLY A 140 -2.23 -16.35 -0.77
N GLU A 141 -1.80 -15.22 -1.36
CA GLU A 141 -0.70 -15.24 -2.34
C GLU A 141 0.59 -15.82 -1.73
N PRO A 142 1.38 -16.62 -2.47
CA PRO A 142 1.17 -17.09 -3.84
C PRO A 142 0.25 -18.33 -3.98
N TYR A 143 -0.28 -18.88 -2.87
CA TYR A 143 -1.02 -20.15 -2.78
C TYR A 143 -2.55 -20.03 -2.92
N ARG A 144 -3.09 -18.86 -3.26
CA ARG A 144 -4.54 -18.70 -3.45
C ARG A 144 -5.06 -19.54 -4.64
N PRO A 145 -6.31 -20.01 -4.64
CA PRO A 145 -7.32 -19.88 -3.58
C PRO A 145 -7.20 -20.97 -2.51
N TRP A 146 -6.11 -21.74 -2.47
CA TRP A 146 -6.03 -22.98 -1.71
C TRP A 146 -5.69 -22.73 -0.23
N VAL A 147 -4.79 -21.81 0.06
CA VAL A 147 -4.29 -21.56 1.41
C VAL A 147 -4.38 -20.07 1.74
N SER A 148 -4.89 -19.77 2.94
CA SER A 148 -4.81 -18.47 3.59
C SER A 148 -4.78 -18.70 5.11
N VAL A 149 -4.36 -17.69 5.88
CA VAL A 149 -4.34 -17.78 7.36
C VAL A 149 -5.72 -18.17 7.91
N GLY A 150 -6.80 -17.58 7.39
CA GLY A 150 -8.17 -17.88 7.83
C GLY A 150 -8.62 -19.30 7.50
N GLN A 151 -8.24 -19.82 6.32
CA GLN A 151 -8.58 -21.19 5.92
C GLN A 151 -7.88 -22.23 6.80
N ILE A 152 -6.60 -22.04 7.13
CA ILE A 152 -5.88 -22.94 8.05
C ILE A 152 -6.53 -22.91 9.44
N VAL A 153 -6.84 -21.70 9.96
CA VAL A 153 -7.50 -21.54 11.26
C VAL A 153 -8.86 -22.25 11.28
N ALA A 154 -9.71 -22.01 10.28
CA ALA A 154 -11.04 -22.63 10.21
C ALA A 154 -10.97 -24.17 10.14
N TRP A 155 -10.04 -24.72 9.36
CA TRP A 155 -9.84 -26.16 9.28
C TRP A 155 -9.44 -26.76 10.64
N LYS A 156 -8.43 -26.21 11.32
CA LYS A 156 -7.97 -26.74 12.62
C LYS A 156 -9.03 -26.59 13.72
N LEU A 157 -9.83 -25.52 13.69
CA LEU A 157 -10.98 -25.39 14.58
C LEU A 157 -12.05 -26.46 14.29
N GLY A 158 -12.31 -26.77 13.01
CA GLY A 158 -13.22 -27.85 12.62
C GLY A 158 -12.76 -29.23 13.08
N GLU A 159 -11.45 -29.50 13.08
CA GLU A 159 -10.90 -30.74 13.65
C GLU A 159 -11.08 -30.80 15.17
N ALA A 160 -10.86 -29.69 15.86
CA ALA A 160 -11.02 -29.60 17.31
C ALA A 160 -12.49 -29.70 17.75
N MET A 161 -13.42 -29.27 16.89
CA MET A 161 -14.85 -29.17 17.19
C MET A 161 -15.70 -29.70 16.01
N PRO A 162 -15.78 -31.03 15.81
CA PRO A 162 -16.48 -31.63 14.67
C PRO A 162 -17.98 -31.33 14.59
N ASP A 163 -18.60 -31.04 15.74
CA ASP A 163 -20.03 -30.68 15.84
C ASP A 163 -20.31 -29.21 15.48
N ARG A 164 -19.28 -28.43 15.12
CA ARG A 164 -19.40 -27.04 14.67
C ARG A 164 -18.84 -26.87 13.27
N ARG A 165 -19.50 -26.05 12.47
CA ARG A 165 -19.06 -25.69 11.13
C ARG A 165 -18.31 -24.36 11.18
N PHE A 166 -17.04 -24.37 10.77
CA PHE A 166 -16.24 -23.15 10.65
C PHE A 166 -16.19 -22.69 9.20
N GLU A 167 -16.65 -21.47 8.94
CA GLU A 167 -16.68 -20.89 7.60
C GLU A 167 -15.77 -19.68 7.49
N THR A 168 -15.07 -19.56 6.36
CA THR A 168 -14.26 -18.38 6.05
C THR A 168 -14.91 -17.55 4.96
N GLU A 169 -15.10 -16.26 5.23
CA GLU A 169 -15.46 -15.26 4.24
C GLU A 169 -14.23 -14.36 3.97
N ILE A 170 -13.49 -14.67 2.90
CA ILE A 170 -12.28 -13.92 2.54
C ILE A 170 -12.69 -12.69 1.72
N LEU A 171 -12.61 -11.52 2.35
CA LEU A 171 -12.84 -10.22 1.70
C LEU A 171 -11.52 -9.55 1.27
N ALA A 172 -10.40 -10.24 1.47
CA ALA A 172 -9.08 -9.77 1.08
C ALA A 172 -8.91 -9.64 -0.44
N TRP A 173 -8.09 -8.70 -0.89
CA TRP A 173 -7.82 -8.51 -2.32
C TRP A 173 -6.43 -7.92 -2.59
N LEU A 174 -5.91 -8.15 -3.80
CA LEU A 174 -4.60 -7.65 -4.21
C LEU A 174 -4.58 -6.11 -4.22
N GLY A 175 -3.58 -5.51 -3.57
CA GLY A 175 -3.39 -4.06 -3.54
C GLY A 175 -4.40 -3.29 -2.68
N ASP A 176 -5.08 -3.98 -1.76
CA ASP A 176 -6.04 -3.33 -0.86
C ASP A 176 -5.36 -2.67 0.33
N SER A 177 -5.69 -1.40 0.56
CA SER A 177 -5.46 -0.72 1.84
C SER A 177 -6.55 -1.05 2.86
N LEU A 178 -6.30 -0.75 4.12
CA LEU A 178 -7.26 -0.88 5.21
C LEU A 178 -8.52 -0.05 4.97
N GLU A 179 -8.42 1.06 4.24
CA GLU A 179 -9.57 1.82 3.76
C GLU A 179 -10.53 0.97 2.92
N LYS A 180 -10.02 0.28 1.90
CA LYS A 180 -10.83 -0.58 1.03
C LYS A 180 -11.38 -1.77 1.79
N GLN A 181 -10.59 -2.36 2.69
CA GLN A 181 -11.02 -3.45 3.56
C GLN A 181 -12.18 -3.01 4.48
N HIS A 182 -12.06 -1.84 5.10
CA HIS A 182 -13.12 -1.25 5.92
C HIS A 182 -14.39 -1.03 5.10
N GLN A 183 -14.28 -0.49 3.88
CA GLN A 183 -15.42 -0.31 2.97
C GLN A 183 -16.12 -1.64 2.61
N LYS A 184 -15.36 -2.72 2.41
CA LYS A 184 -15.91 -4.06 2.16
C LYS A 184 -16.65 -4.61 3.38
N LEU A 185 -16.14 -4.36 4.58
CA LEU A 185 -16.81 -4.76 5.83
C LEU A 185 -18.22 -4.13 5.94
N GLY A 186 -18.42 -2.92 5.40
CA GLY A 186 -19.75 -2.30 5.34
C GLY A 186 -20.77 -2.99 4.42
N ARG A 187 -20.35 -4.02 3.66
CA ARG A 187 -21.19 -4.75 2.70
C ARG A 187 -21.49 -6.19 3.12
N ILE A 188 -21.00 -6.63 4.28
CA ILE A 188 -21.28 -7.99 4.78
C ILE A 188 -22.78 -8.13 5.07
N THR A 189 -23.32 -9.30 4.77
CA THR A 189 -24.75 -9.59 4.93
C THR A 189 -25.04 -10.53 6.09
N GLN A 190 -24.00 -11.17 6.64
CA GLN A 190 -24.10 -12.09 7.77
C GLN A 190 -23.13 -11.64 8.88
N ARG A 191 -23.50 -11.93 10.14
CA ARG A 191 -22.73 -11.52 11.32
C ARG A 191 -21.48 -12.40 11.46
N PRO A 192 -20.26 -11.84 11.44
CA PRO A 192 -19.05 -12.59 11.76
C PRO A 192 -19.01 -12.96 13.25
N ASP A 193 -18.37 -14.08 13.58
CA ASP A 193 -17.98 -14.41 14.96
C ASP A 193 -16.54 -14.00 15.25
N ALA A 194 -15.69 -13.99 14.23
CA ALA A 194 -14.34 -13.45 14.29
C ALA A 194 -14.02 -12.64 13.03
N VAL A 195 -13.19 -11.62 13.19
CA VAL A 195 -12.66 -10.83 12.07
C VAL A 195 -11.14 -10.82 12.17
N ILE A 196 -10.48 -11.46 11.21
CA ILE A 196 -9.02 -11.40 11.05
C ILE A 196 -8.69 -10.18 10.19
N VAL A 197 -7.82 -9.30 10.68
CA VAL A 197 -7.31 -8.14 9.94
C VAL A 197 -5.82 -8.32 9.69
N TYR A 198 -5.42 -8.35 8.43
CA TYR A 198 -4.03 -8.39 7.97
C TYR A 198 -3.84 -7.27 6.95
N SER A 199 -3.17 -6.18 7.33
CA SER A 199 -3.00 -5.01 6.46
C SER A 199 -1.74 -4.23 6.80
N GLY A 200 -1.13 -3.61 5.80
CA GLY A 200 -0.09 -2.61 6.00
C GLY A 200 0.89 -2.48 4.83
N HIS A 201 1.00 -3.48 3.96
CA HIS A 201 1.96 -3.41 2.84
C HIS A 201 1.52 -2.42 1.76
N ASN A 202 0.21 -2.31 1.51
CA ASN A 202 -0.34 -1.52 0.41
C ASN A 202 -0.81 -0.11 0.80
N GLU A 203 -0.58 0.36 2.02
CA GLU A 203 -1.13 1.64 2.48
C GLU A 203 -0.67 2.84 1.65
N PHE A 204 0.58 2.82 1.20
CA PHE A 204 1.12 3.88 0.36
C PHE A 204 0.82 3.63 -1.12
N ALA A 205 1.09 2.43 -1.62
CA ALA A 205 0.87 2.06 -3.02
C ALA A 205 -0.61 2.12 -3.45
N ALA A 206 -1.57 1.99 -2.52
CA ALA A 206 -2.99 2.17 -2.83
C ALA A 206 -3.41 3.64 -3.01
N ARG A 207 -2.58 4.59 -2.56
CA ARG A 207 -2.87 6.04 -2.55
C ARG A 207 -1.98 6.80 -3.55
N PHE A 208 -0.75 6.36 -3.73
CA PHE A 208 0.23 7.00 -4.60
C PHE A 208 0.71 6.07 -5.70
N GLU A 209 0.87 6.60 -6.90
CA GLU A 209 1.53 5.89 -7.99
C GLU A 209 2.98 5.51 -7.64
N GLU A 210 3.38 4.31 -7.99
CA GLU A 210 4.67 3.73 -7.62
C GLU A 210 5.86 4.42 -8.30
N ASN A 211 5.61 5.19 -9.38
CA ASN A 211 6.60 6.03 -10.08
C ASN A 211 6.53 7.50 -9.65
N ARG A 212 5.78 7.84 -8.59
CA ARG A 212 5.68 9.23 -8.14
C ARG A 212 7.04 9.68 -7.66
N ASP A 213 7.50 10.80 -8.20
CA ASP A 213 8.64 11.52 -7.68
C ASP A 213 8.11 12.58 -6.72
N TYR A 214 8.00 12.28 -5.42
CA TYR A 214 7.89 13.37 -4.44
C TYR A 214 9.28 13.96 -4.27
N SER A 215 9.65 14.79 -5.23
CA SER A 215 10.94 15.44 -5.17
C SER A 215 10.88 16.62 -4.21
N LEU A 216 11.71 16.58 -3.18
CA LEU A 216 12.19 17.79 -2.50
C LEU A 216 13.35 18.46 -3.28
N ASP A 217 13.69 17.95 -4.48
CA ASP A 217 14.84 18.38 -5.28
C ASP A 217 14.57 18.59 -6.80
N LEU A 218 13.44 18.12 -7.35
CA LEU A 218 12.87 18.54 -8.66
C LEU A 218 11.73 19.55 -8.48
N GLU A 219 11.57 20.02 -7.25
CA GLU A 219 11.51 21.45 -6.99
C GLU A 219 11.93 22.31 -8.18
N PRO A 220 11.00 23.04 -8.83
CA PRO A 220 11.39 24.08 -9.75
C PRO A 220 12.39 24.95 -9.00
N ARG A 221 13.60 25.13 -9.55
CA ARG A 221 14.74 25.77 -8.86
C ARG A 221 14.36 27.08 -8.14
N ALA A 222 13.30 27.74 -8.62
CA ALA A 222 12.64 28.84 -7.93
C ALA A 222 11.78 28.38 -6.74
N ALA A 223 12.22 28.76 -5.53
CA ALA A 223 11.49 28.62 -4.27
C ALA A 223 10.03 29.11 -4.30
N VAL A 224 9.64 29.89 -5.30
CA VAL A 224 8.26 30.34 -5.49
C VAL A 224 7.33 29.20 -5.90
N VAL A 225 7.78 28.27 -6.76
CA VAL A 225 6.89 27.20 -7.23
C VAL A 225 6.64 26.15 -6.14
N ARG A 226 7.58 25.98 -5.20
CA ARG A 226 7.36 25.27 -3.92
C ARG A 226 6.15 25.76 -3.19
N GLN A 227 6.20 27.05 -2.90
CA GLN A 227 5.24 27.69 -2.03
C GLN A 227 3.87 27.64 -2.71
N LEU A 228 3.83 27.72 -4.04
CA LEU A 228 2.62 27.51 -4.83
C LEU A 228 2.10 26.06 -4.76
N HIS A 229 2.97 25.05 -4.87
CA HIS A 229 2.56 23.65 -4.73
C HIS A 229 2.06 23.35 -3.30
N HIS A 230 2.80 23.75 -2.27
CA HIS A 230 2.37 23.58 -0.87
C HIS A 230 1.06 24.33 -0.59
N ALA A 231 0.90 25.55 -1.09
CA ALA A 231 -0.35 26.28 -0.98
C ALA A 231 -1.50 25.56 -1.71
N SER A 232 -1.22 24.90 -2.84
CA SER A 232 -2.25 24.14 -3.57
C SER A 232 -2.76 22.93 -2.80
N LEU A 233 -1.96 22.33 -1.90
CA LEU A 233 -2.40 21.21 -1.06
C LEU A 233 -3.43 21.64 0.00
N LEU A 234 -3.58 22.94 0.26
CA LEU A 234 -4.66 23.47 1.10
C LEU A 234 -6.00 23.54 0.37
N SER A 235 -6.03 23.37 -0.95
CA SER A 235 -7.24 23.31 -1.76
C SER A 235 -7.74 21.86 -1.87
N PRO A 236 -8.94 21.57 -1.36
CA PRO A 236 -9.65 20.33 -1.68
C PRO A 236 -9.73 20.03 -3.19
N PHE A 237 -9.95 21.04 -4.03
CA PHE A 237 -10.02 20.84 -5.48
C PHE A 237 -8.69 20.35 -6.07
N CYS A 238 -7.58 21.02 -5.75
CA CYS A 238 -6.26 20.59 -6.20
C CYS A 238 -5.91 19.19 -5.68
N SER A 239 -6.20 18.92 -4.40
CA SER A 239 -5.98 17.61 -3.78
C SER A 239 -6.76 16.49 -4.50
N LEU A 240 -8.04 16.72 -4.82
CA LEU A 240 -8.86 15.78 -5.58
C LEU A 240 -8.28 15.54 -6.98
N VAL A 241 -7.84 16.60 -7.68
CA VAL A 241 -7.22 16.45 -9.01
C VAL A 241 -5.92 15.65 -8.91
N TYR A 242 -5.07 15.89 -7.91
CA TYR A 242 -3.85 15.12 -7.68
C TYR A 242 -4.14 13.65 -7.39
N GLU A 243 -5.13 13.36 -6.55
CA GLU A 243 -5.55 12.00 -6.25
C GLU A 243 -6.08 11.27 -7.50
N LEU A 244 -6.91 11.93 -8.32
CA LEU A 244 -7.43 11.36 -9.55
C LEU A 244 -6.32 11.08 -10.57
N ILE A 245 -5.33 11.97 -10.68
CA ILE A 245 -4.13 11.73 -11.49
C ILE A 245 -3.41 10.49 -10.95
N SER A 246 -3.10 10.45 -9.66
CA SER A 246 -2.41 9.32 -9.02
C SER A 246 -3.12 7.99 -9.25
N LYS A 247 -4.43 7.93 -8.98
CA LYS A 247 -5.26 6.72 -9.16
C LYS A 247 -5.28 6.21 -10.59
N ASN A 248 -5.36 7.10 -11.58
CA ASN A 248 -5.33 6.73 -12.99
C ASN A 248 -3.97 6.15 -13.44
N ARG A 249 -2.94 6.27 -12.61
CA ARG A 249 -1.59 5.76 -12.89
C ARG A 249 -1.23 4.49 -12.11
N LEU A 250 -2.03 4.08 -11.12
CA LEU A 250 -1.81 2.88 -10.27
C LEU A 250 -1.75 1.56 -11.06
N ASP A 251 -2.56 1.41 -12.12
CA ASP A 251 -2.66 0.14 -12.87
C ASP A 251 -1.49 -0.10 -13.85
N THR A 252 -0.42 0.70 -13.78
CA THR A 252 0.69 0.62 -14.74
C THR A 252 1.94 0.12 -14.03
N PRO A 253 2.58 -0.96 -14.54
CA PRO A 253 3.88 -1.37 -14.04
C PRO A 253 4.85 -0.18 -14.10
N PRO A 254 5.78 -0.07 -13.13
CA PRO A 254 6.84 0.90 -13.20
C PRO A 254 7.56 0.79 -14.55
N SER A 255 7.97 1.93 -15.13
CA SER A 255 8.80 1.88 -16.33
C SER A 255 10.10 1.18 -15.95
N LEU A 256 10.34 -0.01 -16.49
CA LEU A 256 11.52 -0.83 -16.18
C LEU A 256 12.85 -0.19 -16.62
N LYS A 257 12.85 0.99 -17.23
CA LYS A 257 13.99 1.55 -17.94
C LYS A 257 14.30 2.98 -17.51
N ASP A 258 15.50 3.16 -16.96
CA ASP A 258 16.29 4.38 -16.86
C ASP A 258 15.72 5.58 -16.04
N HIS A 259 14.80 5.34 -15.09
CA HIS A 259 14.27 6.41 -14.23
C HIS A 259 14.88 6.45 -12.81
N HIS A 260 15.11 5.30 -12.20
CA HIS A 260 15.51 5.23 -10.80
C HIS A 260 17.02 5.37 -10.60
N GLN A 261 17.42 6.24 -9.69
CA GLN A 261 18.80 6.45 -9.27
C GLN A 261 19.02 5.84 -7.88
N LEU A 262 20.28 5.62 -7.51
CA LEU A 262 20.63 5.12 -6.18
C LEU A 262 20.01 5.99 -5.06
N ILE A 263 20.01 7.32 -5.27
CA ILE A 263 19.30 8.27 -4.43
C ILE A 263 18.10 8.76 -5.24
N ASP A 264 16.92 8.34 -4.82
CA ASP A 264 15.65 8.72 -5.43
C ASP A 264 14.84 9.64 -4.52
N PRO A 265 13.90 10.41 -5.07
CA PRO A 265 12.89 11.09 -4.28
C PRO A 265 11.98 10.06 -3.57
N PRO A 266 11.57 10.32 -2.30
CA PRO A 266 10.59 9.48 -1.64
C PRO A 266 9.26 9.48 -2.40
N LEU A 267 8.41 8.51 -2.10
CA LEU A 267 7.06 8.39 -2.67
C LEU A 267 6.13 9.51 -2.18
N CYS A 268 6.28 9.93 -0.93
CA CYS A 268 5.43 10.92 -0.29
C CYS A 268 6.19 11.74 0.74
N SER A 269 5.61 12.88 1.12
CA SER A 269 6.11 13.73 2.20
C SER A 269 5.90 13.09 3.58
N PRO A 270 6.69 13.51 4.60
CA PRO A 270 6.43 13.12 5.99
C PRO A 270 5.00 13.44 6.47
N THR A 271 4.43 14.56 6.01
CA THR A 271 3.06 14.96 6.33
C THR A 271 2.02 14.03 5.71
N GLU A 272 2.20 13.63 4.45
CA GLU A 272 1.33 12.63 3.80
C GLU A 272 1.46 11.27 4.48
N ALA A 273 2.68 10.83 4.82
CA ALA A 273 2.91 9.58 5.55
C ALA A 273 2.22 9.59 6.92
N ALA A 274 2.32 10.68 7.68
CA ALA A 274 1.63 10.85 8.96
C ALA A 274 0.10 10.83 8.80
N ALA A 275 -0.45 11.44 7.73
CA ALA A 275 -1.87 11.40 7.45
C ALA A 275 -2.37 9.99 7.11
N ILE A 276 -1.59 9.21 6.34
CA ILE A 276 -1.92 7.81 6.04
C ILE A 276 -1.89 6.97 7.32
N LEU A 277 -0.88 7.16 8.18
CA LEU A 277 -0.79 6.46 9.46
C LEU A 277 -1.98 6.80 10.38
N ALA A 278 -2.38 8.07 10.43
CA ALA A 278 -3.54 8.49 11.21
C ALA A 278 -4.85 7.86 10.70
N ASP A 279 -5.09 7.86 9.38
CA ASP A 279 -6.24 7.18 8.76
C ASP A 279 -6.21 5.68 9.04
N PHE A 280 -5.05 5.04 8.89
CA PHE A 280 -4.85 3.61 9.20
C PHE A 280 -5.22 3.30 10.65
N THR A 281 -4.66 4.06 11.60
CA THR A 281 -4.90 3.88 13.04
C THR A 281 -6.38 4.06 13.38
N ALA A 282 -7.02 5.10 12.86
CA ALA A 282 -8.43 5.38 13.10
C ALA A 282 -9.35 4.29 12.52
N ARG A 283 -9.02 3.73 11.36
CA ARG A 283 -9.79 2.64 10.76
C ARG A 283 -9.60 1.33 11.50
N LEU A 284 -8.38 1.05 11.93
CA LEU A 284 -8.07 -0.13 12.73
C LEU A 284 -8.89 -0.11 14.03
N GLU A 285 -8.88 1.01 14.74
CA GLU A 285 -9.72 1.24 15.92
C GLU A 285 -11.21 1.02 15.62
N ALA A 286 -11.71 1.62 14.54
CA ALA A 286 -13.13 1.52 14.19
C ALA A 286 -13.56 0.09 13.84
N ILE A 287 -12.69 -0.70 13.21
CA ILE A 287 -12.95 -2.11 12.93
C ILE A 287 -12.99 -2.92 14.23
N VAL A 288 -12.04 -2.70 15.15
CA VAL A 288 -12.00 -3.40 16.45
C VAL A 288 -13.21 -3.04 17.30
N ALA A 289 -13.50 -1.74 17.48
CA ALA A 289 -14.67 -1.27 18.21
C ALA A 289 -15.99 -1.76 17.58
N TYR A 290 -16.03 -1.90 16.26
CA TYR A 290 -17.16 -2.51 15.58
C TYR A 290 -17.34 -3.98 15.94
N CYS A 291 -16.25 -4.77 15.93
CA CYS A 291 -16.28 -6.17 16.32
C CYS A 291 -16.84 -6.33 17.74
N GLU A 292 -16.35 -5.55 18.71
CA GLU A 292 -16.85 -5.54 20.08
C GLU A 292 -18.35 -5.22 20.15
N ARG A 293 -18.79 -4.18 19.42
CA ARG A 293 -20.20 -3.77 19.38
C ARG A 293 -21.14 -4.87 18.87
N ILE A 294 -20.69 -5.67 17.91
CA ILE A 294 -21.48 -6.79 17.38
C ILE A 294 -21.11 -8.11 18.07
N GLY A 295 -20.28 -8.13 19.11
CA GLY A 295 -19.83 -9.34 19.81
C GLY A 295 -19.08 -10.33 18.91
N ALA A 296 -18.32 -9.84 17.93
CA ALA A 296 -17.35 -10.63 17.16
C ALA A 296 -15.95 -10.45 17.77
N LEU A 297 -15.09 -11.45 17.63
CA LEU A 297 -13.71 -11.44 18.11
C LEU A 297 -12.79 -10.77 17.08
N PRO A 298 -12.19 -9.60 17.38
CA PRO A 298 -11.17 -9.01 16.53
C PRO A 298 -9.83 -9.73 16.71
N ILE A 299 -9.21 -10.11 15.61
CA ILE A 299 -7.89 -10.74 15.55
C ILE A 299 -7.03 -9.91 14.61
N LEU A 300 -6.06 -9.20 15.15
CA LEU A 300 -5.14 -8.37 14.39
C LEU A 300 -3.85 -9.12 14.12
N VAL A 301 -3.44 -9.19 12.86
CA VAL A 301 -2.16 -9.79 12.45
C VAL A 301 -1.28 -8.67 11.91
N ILE A 302 -0.20 -8.35 12.65
CA ILE A 302 0.82 -7.44 12.16
C ILE A 302 1.55 -8.14 11.01
N SER A 303 1.40 -7.60 9.80
CA SER A 303 1.88 -8.23 8.57
C SER A 303 3.42 -8.37 8.56
N PRO A 304 3.98 -9.61 8.52
CA PRO A 304 5.41 -9.81 8.30
C PRO A 304 5.79 -9.49 6.85
N ALA A 305 7.06 -9.18 6.61
CA ALA A 305 7.60 -9.00 5.27
C ALA A 305 9.04 -9.51 5.20
N ASN A 306 9.56 -9.77 4.00
CA ASN A 306 10.95 -10.16 3.85
C ASN A 306 11.84 -8.97 4.18
N GLU A 307 12.72 -9.14 5.16
CA GLU A 307 13.66 -8.15 5.65
C GLU A 307 15.07 -8.44 5.14
N ALA A 308 15.46 -9.72 5.10
CA ALA A 308 16.84 -10.15 4.87
C ALA A 308 17.21 -10.41 3.41
N ASP A 309 16.26 -10.85 2.59
CA ASP A 309 16.47 -11.24 1.18
C ASP A 309 15.65 -10.40 0.19
N TYR A 310 15.10 -9.27 0.66
CA TYR A 310 14.47 -8.27 -0.18
C TYR A 310 15.02 -6.88 0.11
N GLU A 311 15.82 -6.39 -0.83
CA GLU A 311 16.37 -5.04 -0.86
C GLU A 311 15.33 -3.90 -0.75
N PRO A 312 15.73 -2.71 -0.27
CA PRO A 312 14.94 -1.49 -0.41
C PRO A 312 14.60 -1.19 -1.87
N SER A 313 13.41 -0.65 -2.09
CA SER A 313 12.96 -0.22 -3.40
C SER A 313 13.56 1.13 -3.76
N ARG A 314 13.54 2.10 -2.85
CA ARG A 314 14.18 3.41 -3.06
C ARG A 314 15.00 3.79 -1.84
N SER A 315 16.18 4.36 -2.05
CA SER A 315 16.92 5.03 -0.99
C SER A 315 16.82 6.53 -1.16
N THR A 316 16.67 7.22 -0.04
CA THR A 316 16.48 8.68 -0.01
C THR A 316 17.51 9.31 0.90
N VAL A 317 17.61 10.65 0.86
CA VAL A 317 18.45 11.41 1.79
C VAL A 317 17.60 12.46 2.49
N ALA A 318 18.07 12.90 3.66
CA ALA A 318 17.40 13.94 4.42
C ALA A 318 17.20 15.24 3.61
N PRO A 319 16.14 16.01 3.88
CA PRO A 319 15.96 17.32 3.27
C PRO A 319 17.17 18.24 3.53
N GLY A 320 17.64 18.94 2.50
CA GLY A 320 18.75 19.90 2.61
C GLY A 320 20.15 19.33 2.34
N VAL A 321 20.27 18.02 2.11
CA VAL A 321 21.52 17.43 1.59
C VAL A 321 21.75 17.92 0.17
N ASP A 322 22.84 18.68 -0.03
CA ASP A 322 23.16 19.31 -1.31
C ASP A 322 23.63 18.30 -2.38
N GLN A 323 23.66 18.75 -3.65
CA GLN A 323 24.02 17.87 -4.76
C GLN A 323 25.47 17.37 -4.68
N ALA A 324 26.39 18.13 -4.10
CA ALA A 324 27.78 17.71 -3.98
C ALA A 324 27.90 16.55 -2.99
N ASP A 325 27.18 16.63 -1.87
CA ASP A 325 27.13 15.57 -0.88
C ASP A 325 26.39 14.33 -1.39
N ARG A 326 25.29 14.51 -2.14
CA ARG A 326 24.63 13.40 -2.87
C ARG A 326 25.59 12.67 -3.82
N ASN A 327 26.37 13.42 -4.60
CA ASN A 327 27.34 12.84 -5.52
C ASN A 327 28.43 12.07 -4.76
N ARG A 328 28.92 12.60 -3.63
CA ARG A 328 29.88 11.89 -2.76
C ARG A 328 29.28 10.61 -2.22
N LEU A 329 28.06 10.65 -1.68
CA LEU A 329 27.35 9.48 -1.19
C LEU A 329 27.23 8.38 -2.26
N VAL A 330 26.90 8.74 -3.50
CA VAL A 330 26.86 7.78 -4.61
C VAL A 330 28.21 7.13 -4.84
N VAL A 331 29.30 7.92 -4.89
CA VAL A 331 30.66 7.38 -5.07
C VAL A 331 31.07 6.47 -3.92
N ASP A 332 30.91 6.93 -2.69
CA ASP A 332 31.27 6.18 -1.47
C ASP A 332 30.50 4.86 -1.40
N PHE A 333 29.21 4.88 -1.75
CA PHE A 333 28.39 3.67 -1.77
C PHE A 333 28.83 2.69 -2.85
N GLN A 334 29.16 3.16 -4.06
CA GLN A 334 29.65 2.28 -5.12
C GLN A 334 31.01 1.66 -4.77
N GLU A 335 31.89 2.42 -4.10
CA GLU A 335 33.14 1.88 -3.56
C GLU A 335 32.86 0.78 -2.52
N ALA A 336 31.99 1.05 -1.55
CA ALA A 336 31.61 0.07 -0.54
C ALA A 336 30.98 -1.19 -1.15
N ARG A 337 30.10 -1.02 -2.15
CA ARG A 337 29.42 -2.12 -2.86
C ARG A 337 30.38 -3.02 -3.64
N GLY A 338 31.44 -2.44 -4.21
CA GLY A 338 32.47 -3.18 -4.96
C GLY A 338 33.58 -3.79 -4.08
N ALA A 339 33.60 -3.48 -2.78
CA ALA A 339 34.64 -3.91 -1.87
C ALA A 339 34.33 -5.28 -1.22
N GLU A 340 35.38 -6.00 -0.83
CA GLU A 340 35.27 -7.20 0.00
C GLU A 340 34.64 -6.86 1.37
N PRO A 341 33.93 -7.80 2.02
CA PRO A 341 33.16 -7.52 3.25
C PRO A 341 33.91 -6.78 4.35
N ALA A 342 35.18 -7.14 4.60
CA ALA A 342 36.02 -6.52 5.63
C ALA A 342 36.34 -5.04 5.38
N LYS A 343 36.33 -4.61 4.10
CA LYS A 343 36.51 -3.20 3.71
C LYS A 343 35.16 -2.50 3.53
N ALA A 344 34.15 -3.21 3.06
CA ALA A 344 32.81 -2.66 2.84
C ALA A 344 32.13 -2.24 4.16
N GLU A 345 32.25 -3.03 5.23
CA GLU A 345 31.61 -2.72 6.51
C GLU A 345 31.97 -1.32 7.07
N PRO A 346 33.26 -0.95 7.25
CA PRO A 346 33.59 0.38 7.77
C PRO A 346 33.16 1.52 6.83
N LEU A 347 33.17 1.30 5.51
CA LEU A 347 32.68 2.29 4.54
C LEU A 347 31.17 2.50 4.66
N LEU A 348 30.40 1.42 4.80
CA LEU A 348 28.95 1.49 5.01
C LEU A 348 28.60 2.16 6.34
N ARG A 349 29.34 1.87 7.42
CA ARG A 349 29.15 2.57 8.70
C ARG A 349 29.44 4.07 8.57
N ALA A 350 30.50 4.47 7.87
CA ALA A 350 30.81 5.88 7.62
C ALA A 350 29.78 6.60 6.73
N ILE A 351 29.10 5.87 5.84
CA ILE A 351 27.92 6.39 5.11
C ILE A 351 26.77 6.64 6.08
N LEU A 352 26.46 5.66 6.94
CA LEU A 352 25.35 5.75 7.89
C LEU A 352 25.58 6.81 8.99
N ASP A 353 26.83 7.08 9.37
CA ASP A 353 27.15 8.16 10.29
C ASP A 353 26.76 9.55 9.75
N ARG A 354 26.83 9.74 8.42
CA ARG A 354 26.44 11.00 7.74
C ARG A 354 25.00 10.99 7.26
N HIS A 355 24.51 9.83 6.85
CA HIS A 355 23.19 9.63 6.27
C HIS A 355 22.50 8.45 6.96
N PRO A 356 21.99 8.66 8.19
CA PRO A 356 21.48 7.57 9.03
C PRO A 356 20.20 6.91 8.49
N GLY A 357 19.50 7.53 7.53
CA GLY A 357 18.32 6.96 6.87
C GLY A 357 18.59 6.37 5.49
N PHE A 358 19.87 6.10 5.14
CA PHE A 358 20.19 5.60 3.80
C PHE A 358 19.97 4.07 3.72
N ALA A 359 18.74 3.70 3.35
CA ALA A 359 18.23 2.33 3.39
C ALA A 359 19.14 1.28 2.70
N GLU A 360 19.70 1.58 1.53
CA GLU A 360 20.56 0.64 0.81
C GLU A 360 21.85 0.33 1.60
N ALA A 361 22.44 1.31 2.32
CA ALA A 361 23.61 1.03 3.16
C ALA A 361 23.26 0.15 4.37
N HIS A 362 22.09 0.38 4.99
CA HIS A 362 21.57 -0.51 6.02
C HIS A 362 21.42 -1.95 5.50
N TYR A 363 20.78 -2.14 4.33
CA TYR A 363 20.60 -3.48 3.75
C TYR A 363 21.93 -4.19 3.46
N ARG A 364 22.89 -3.49 2.82
CA ARG A 364 24.19 -4.07 2.49
C ARG A 364 25.00 -4.40 3.74
N LEU A 365 24.95 -3.57 4.77
CA LEU A 365 25.59 -3.83 6.06
C LEU A 365 24.94 -5.05 6.73
N GLY A 366 23.61 -5.16 6.68
CA GLY A 366 22.87 -6.34 7.12
C GLY A 366 23.36 -7.63 6.46
N LYS A 367 23.51 -7.66 5.12
CA LYS A 367 24.04 -8.85 4.41
C LYS A 367 25.47 -9.19 4.81
N ILE A 368 26.33 -8.20 5.10
CA ILE A 368 27.70 -8.47 5.59
C ILE A 368 27.68 -9.05 6.99
N LEU A 369 26.86 -8.49 7.88
CA LEU A 369 26.70 -8.93 9.27
C LEU A 369 26.14 -10.36 9.34
N GLU A 370 25.12 -10.64 8.53
CA GLU A 370 24.52 -11.97 8.37
C GLU A 370 25.57 -13.01 7.95
N ARG A 371 26.34 -12.73 6.88
CA ARG A 371 27.44 -13.60 6.43
C ARG A 371 28.55 -13.79 7.46
N SER A 372 28.68 -12.85 8.41
CA SER A 372 29.63 -12.91 9.51
C SER A 372 29.06 -13.60 10.77
N GLY A 373 27.82 -14.09 10.73
CA GLY A 373 27.14 -14.71 11.88
C GLY A 373 26.63 -13.72 12.94
N ARG A 374 26.70 -12.40 12.70
CA ARG A 374 26.21 -11.35 13.61
C ARG A 374 24.72 -11.08 13.36
N ILE A 375 23.90 -12.10 13.60
CA ILE A 375 22.48 -12.14 13.21
C ILE A 375 21.66 -11.03 13.89
N ASP A 376 21.89 -10.73 15.16
CA ASP A 376 21.12 -9.69 15.87
C ASP A 376 21.39 -8.30 15.32
N GLU A 377 22.65 -7.96 15.01
CA GLU A 377 23.01 -6.70 14.33
C GLU A 377 22.42 -6.68 12.92
N ALA A 378 22.52 -7.78 12.17
CA ALA A 378 21.96 -7.88 10.82
C ALA A 378 20.45 -7.60 10.83
N ARG A 379 19.72 -8.19 11.77
CA ARG A 379 18.27 -8.02 11.95
C ARG A 379 17.89 -6.55 12.15
N GLU A 380 18.65 -5.81 12.95
CA GLU A 380 18.39 -4.40 13.18
C GLU A 380 18.65 -3.55 11.92
N HIS A 381 19.73 -3.83 11.20
CA HIS A 381 20.01 -3.15 9.94
C HIS A 381 18.97 -3.47 8.85
N PHE A 382 18.46 -4.71 8.77
CA PHE A 382 17.38 -5.02 7.84
C PHE A 382 16.06 -4.32 8.20
N ARG A 383 15.74 -4.21 9.49
CA ARG A 383 14.57 -3.46 9.97
C ARG A 383 14.65 -1.99 9.54
N LEU A 384 15.80 -1.34 9.78
CA LEU A 384 16.04 0.05 9.38
C LEU A 384 15.98 0.21 7.86
N ALA A 385 16.54 -0.72 7.09
CA ALA A 385 16.45 -0.69 5.62
C ALA A 385 15.01 -0.76 5.10
N LEU A 386 14.11 -1.48 5.78
CA LEU A 386 12.69 -1.53 5.46
C LEU A 386 11.98 -0.23 5.86
N ASP A 387 12.23 0.26 7.07
CA ASP A 387 11.56 1.45 7.61
C ASP A 387 11.96 2.73 6.88
N ASP A 388 13.20 2.82 6.37
CA ASP A 388 13.73 3.95 5.60
C ASP A 388 13.54 3.81 4.08
N ASP A 389 12.83 2.79 3.60
CA ASP A 389 12.55 2.60 2.18
C ASP A 389 11.70 3.77 1.64
N GLY A 390 12.25 4.50 0.66
CA GLY A 390 11.59 5.64 0.03
C GLY A 390 10.33 5.26 -0.76
N LEU A 391 10.10 3.98 -1.01
CA LEU A 391 8.86 3.42 -1.56
C LEU A 391 8.34 2.34 -0.61
N PRO A 392 7.58 2.71 0.43
CA PRO A 392 7.08 1.73 1.40
C PRO A 392 6.04 0.80 0.78
N ILE A 393 6.46 -0.42 0.45
CA ILE A 393 5.62 -1.55 -0.03
C ILE A 393 5.61 -2.72 0.96
N ARG A 394 6.15 -2.50 2.15
CA ARG A 394 6.17 -3.41 3.31
C ARG A 394 5.64 -2.61 4.50
N CYS A 395 5.12 -3.30 5.52
CA CYS A 395 4.49 -2.63 6.67
C CYS A 395 5.59 -2.03 7.56
N PRO A 396 5.76 -0.69 7.64
CA PRO A 396 6.84 -0.10 8.41
C PRO A 396 6.46 0.00 9.90
N GLU A 397 7.47 0.15 10.76
CA GLU A 397 7.30 0.11 12.23
C GLU A 397 6.19 1.01 12.78
N PRO A 398 5.96 2.26 12.31
CA PRO A 398 4.87 3.09 12.82
C PRO A 398 3.48 2.47 12.67
N PHE A 399 3.24 1.68 11.61
CA PHE A 399 1.97 0.99 11.40
C PHE A 399 1.84 -0.23 12.32
N ARG A 400 2.95 -0.94 12.57
CA ARG A 400 3.01 -2.06 13.52
C ARG A 400 2.74 -1.57 14.94
N GLU A 401 3.26 -0.41 15.27
CA GLU A 401 3.02 0.21 16.57
C GLU A 401 1.56 0.66 16.73
N ALA A 402 0.91 1.14 15.67
CA ALA A 402 -0.52 1.42 15.68
C ALA A 402 -1.36 0.17 16.02
N TYR A 403 -0.98 -1.01 15.51
CA TYR A 403 -1.62 -2.27 15.92
C TYR A 403 -1.50 -2.55 17.42
N ARG A 404 -0.29 -2.41 17.98
CA ARG A 404 -0.04 -2.64 19.41
C ARG A 404 -0.88 -1.70 20.27
N GLN A 405 -0.87 -0.41 19.95
CA GLN A 405 -1.63 0.60 20.67
C GLN A 405 -3.15 0.39 20.59
N VAL A 406 -3.68 -0.07 19.44
CA VAL A 406 -5.11 -0.40 19.31
C VAL A 406 -5.43 -1.64 20.16
N ALA A 407 -4.64 -2.70 20.07
CA ALA A 407 -4.88 -3.92 20.85
C ALA A 407 -4.79 -3.67 22.37
N GLU A 408 -3.86 -2.83 22.84
CA GLU A 408 -3.76 -2.44 24.25
C GLU A 408 -5.02 -1.74 24.77
N ARG A 409 -5.66 -0.92 23.93
CA ARG A 409 -6.92 -0.23 24.26
C ARG A 409 -8.14 -1.16 24.22
N HIS A 410 -8.01 -2.31 23.59
CA HIS A 410 -9.09 -3.29 23.39
C HIS A 410 -8.66 -4.68 23.90
N PRO A 411 -8.74 -4.96 25.22
CA PRO A 411 -8.25 -6.22 25.80
C PRO A 411 -8.88 -7.49 25.26
N GLY A 412 -10.09 -7.40 24.69
CA GLY A 412 -10.75 -8.52 24.00
C GLY A 412 -10.14 -8.86 22.64
N CYS A 413 -9.31 -7.97 22.08
CA CYS A 413 -8.62 -8.15 20.82
C CYS A 413 -7.46 -9.12 20.96
N ILE A 414 -7.35 -10.05 20.01
CA ILE A 414 -6.14 -10.87 19.84
C ILE A 414 -5.17 -10.10 18.93
N LEU A 415 -3.91 -10.01 19.35
CA LEU A 415 -2.84 -9.42 18.54
C LEU A 415 -1.77 -10.47 18.26
N ILE A 416 -1.51 -10.69 16.98
CA ILE A 416 -0.43 -11.56 16.50
C ILE A 416 0.67 -10.69 15.93
N ASP A 417 1.83 -10.68 16.58
CA ASP A 417 3.05 -10.07 16.03
C ASP A 417 3.63 -11.01 14.96
N GLY A 418 3.16 -10.88 13.71
CA GLY A 418 3.50 -11.80 12.64
C GLY A 418 5.01 -11.85 12.35
N ARG A 419 5.76 -10.77 12.61
CA ARG A 419 7.22 -10.77 12.50
C ARG A 419 7.82 -11.74 13.50
N ARG A 420 7.46 -11.64 14.78
CA ARG A 420 7.95 -12.55 15.83
C ARG A 420 7.62 -14.01 15.51
N GLU A 421 6.37 -14.28 15.14
CA GLU A 421 5.89 -15.65 14.91
C GLU A 421 6.55 -16.29 13.69
N VAL A 422 6.75 -15.54 12.61
CA VAL A 422 7.33 -16.08 11.37
C VAL A 422 8.86 -16.22 11.47
N VAL A 423 9.56 -15.31 12.16
CA VAL A 423 11.01 -15.45 12.44
C VAL A 423 11.30 -16.74 13.20
N ALA A 424 10.46 -17.12 14.16
CA ALA A 424 10.65 -18.34 14.94
C ALA A 424 10.59 -19.61 14.09
N ALA A 425 9.96 -19.56 12.91
CA ALA A 425 9.92 -20.66 11.95
C ALA A 425 11.08 -20.63 10.93
N SER A 426 11.88 -19.56 10.90
CA SER A 426 13.03 -19.46 9.99
C SER A 426 14.28 -20.12 10.57
N PRO A 427 14.98 -20.97 9.80
CA PRO A 427 16.22 -21.59 10.25
C PRO A 427 17.36 -20.57 10.50
N SER A 428 17.29 -19.39 9.91
CA SER A 428 18.30 -18.33 10.09
C SER A 428 18.00 -17.40 11.27
N GLY A 429 16.78 -17.45 11.83
CA GLY A 429 16.31 -16.45 12.81
C GLY A 429 16.09 -15.05 12.20
N LEU A 430 15.87 -14.97 10.89
CA LEU A 430 15.54 -13.75 10.14
C LEU A 430 14.21 -13.92 9.36
N LEU A 431 13.62 -12.81 8.90
CA LEU A 431 12.55 -12.86 7.91
C LEU A 431 13.17 -12.88 6.51
N ASP A 432 13.43 -14.08 6.02
CA ASP A 432 14.17 -14.39 4.79
C ASP A 432 13.36 -15.28 3.82
N ASP A 433 13.97 -15.69 2.72
CA ASP A 433 13.33 -16.52 1.68
C ASP A 433 12.84 -17.90 2.20
N HIS A 434 13.28 -18.32 3.40
CA HIS A 434 12.84 -19.57 4.02
C HIS A 434 11.44 -19.50 4.63
N VAL A 435 10.91 -18.29 4.88
CA VAL A 435 9.59 -18.09 5.51
C VAL A 435 8.71 -17.07 4.78
N ILE A 436 9.29 -16.17 4.00
CA ILE A 436 8.59 -15.25 3.10
C ILE A 436 9.01 -15.58 1.67
N GLU A 437 8.07 -15.79 0.76
CA GLU A 437 8.35 -16.25 -0.61
C GLU A 437 8.94 -15.14 -1.49
N ASP A 438 8.57 -13.89 -1.24
CA ASP A 438 8.99 -12.72 -2.00
C ASP A 438 9.17 -11.47 -1.12
N THR A 439 8.74 -10.28 -1.58
CA THR A 439 8.74 -9.05 -0.80
C THR A 439 8.01 -9.15 0.53
N HIS A 440 6.84 -9.78 0.57
CA HIS A 440 5.95 -9.75 1.73
C HIS A 440 4.90 -10.87 1.77
N HIS A 441 4.85 -11.76 0.78
CA HIS A 441 3.95 -12.90 0.82
C HIS A 441 4.58 -14.03 1.62
N PRO A 442 3.98 -14.47 2.75
CA PRO A 442 4.46 -15.66 3.45
C PRO A 442 4.51 -16.86 2.50
N ASN A 443 5.55 -17.68 2.62
CA ASN A 443 5.49 -18.99 2.00
C ASN A 443 4.58 -19.92 2.84
N LEU A 444 4.44 -21.20 2.46
CA LEU A 444 3.57 -22.11 3.21
C LEU A 444 3.98 -22.25 4.70
N LYS A 445 5.29 -22.24 5.00
CA LYS A 445 5.82 -22.27 6.38
C LYS A 445 5.42 -21.01 7.14
N GLY A 446 5.52 -19.84 6.52
CA GLY A 446 5.07 -18.58 7.09
C GLY A 446 3.56 -18.56 7.37
N TYR A 447 2.72 -19.06 6.46
CA TYR A 447 1.27 -19.18 6.70
C TYR A 447 0.93 -20.14 7.84
N VAL A 448 1.63 -21.28 7.93
CA VAL A 448 1.48 -22.24 9.04
C VAL A 448 1.81 -21.56 10.37
N ALA A 449 2.93 -20.82 10.44
CA ALA A 449 3.34 -20.11 11.66
C ALA A 449 2.31 -19.06 12.11
N LEU A 450 1.80 -18.25 11.17
CA LEU A 450 0.77 -17.26 11.47
C LEU A 450 -0.53 -17.90 11.97
N ALA A 451 -0.99 -18.96 11.31
CA ALA A 451 -2.20 -19.67 11.71
C ALA A 451 -2.02 -20.38 13.07
N ALA A 452 -0.85 -20.98 13.32
CA ALA A 452 -0.52 -21.57 14.60
C ALA A 452 -0.56 -20.55 15.74
N ALA A 453 -0.07 -19.33 15.51
CA ALA A 453 -0.13 -18.25 16.49
C ALA A 453 -1.57 -17.83 16.80
N VAL A 454 -2.43 -17.70 15.79
CA VAL A 454 -3.86 -17.41 15.99
C VAL A 454 -4.52 -18.52 16.81
N LEU A 455 -4.32 -19.79 16.43
CA LEU A 455 -4.91 -20.94 17.11
C LEU A 455 -4.44 -21.05 18.56
N ARG A 456 -3.16 -20.76 18.83
CA ARG A 456 -2.61 -20.72 20.18
C ARG A 456 -3.29 -19.67 21.05
N GLU A 457 -3.45 -18.44 20.56
CA GLU A 457 -4.17 -17.39 21.31
C GLU A 457 -5.65 -17.74 21.54
N LEU A 458 -6.32 -18.36 20.57
CA LEU A 458 -7.70 -18.86 20.74
C LEU A 458 -7.80 -19.96 21.81
N ALA A 459 -6.78 -20.81 21.90
CA ALA A 459 -6.68 -21.87 22.90
C ALA A 459 -6.39 -21.30 24.29
N ASP A 460 -5.34 -20.48 24.41
CA ASP A 460 -4.85 -19.90 25.67
C ASP A 460 -5.89 -18.99 26.34
N ARG A 461 -6.67 -18.26 25.54
CA ARG A 461 -7.77 -17.41 26.04
C ARG A 461 -9.07 -18.17 26.28
N ALA A 462 -9.09 -19.49 26.07
CA ALA A 462 -10.27 -20.34 26.20
C ALA A 462 -11.50 -19.80 25.46
N VAL A 463 -11.31 -19.27 24.23
CA VAL A 463 -12.40 -18.64 23.44
C VAL A 463 -13.59 -19.57 23.24
N PHE A 464 -13.33 -20.89 23.18
CA PHE A 464 -14.35 -21.92 23.02
C PHE A 464 -14.60 -22.73 24.31
N GLY A 465 -14.26 -22.17 25.47
CA GLY A 465 -14.39 -22.84 26.76
C GLY A 465 -13.52 -24.10 26.83
N SER A 466 -14.08 -25.21 27.33
CA SER A 466 -13.34 -26.48 27.43
C SER A 466 -12.88 -27.04 26.08
N ALA A 467 -13.59 -26.72 24.99
CA ALA A 467 -13.23 -27.18 23.64
C ALA A 467 -11.93 -26.55 23.14
N SER A 468 -11.50 -25.42 23.69
CA SER A 468 -10.20 -24.80 23.36
C SER A 468 -9.01 -25.74 23.61
N THR A 469 -9.13 -26.69 24.54
CA THR A 469 -8.06 -27.67 24.84
C THR A 469 -7.82 -28.69 23.72
N ALA A 470 -8.79 -28.85 22.81
CA ALA A 470 -8.67 -29.73 21.65
C ALA A 470 -8.00 -29.03 20.44
N ILE A 471 -7.79 -27.71 20.49
CA ILE A 471 -7.16 -26.96 19.40
C ILE A 471 -5.69 -27.35 19.32
N GLN A 472 -5.29 -27.93 18.18
CA GLN A 472 -3.90 -28.30 17.90
C GLN A 472 -3.29 -27.34 16.87
N PRO A 473 -1.99 -27.01 16.99
CA PRO A 473 -1.31 -26.25 15.96
C PRO A 473 -1.25 -27.05 14.64
N PRO A 474 -1.30 -26.39 13.48
CA PRO A 474 -1.06 -27.02 12.19
C PRO A 474 0.42 -27.37 12.02
N THR A 475 0.71 -28.50 11.37
CA THR A 475 2.05 -28.79 10.86
C THR A 475 2.11 -28.49 9.36
N LEU A 476 3.33 -28.33 8.83
CA LEU A 476 3.53 -28.13 7.41
C LEU A 476 3.09 -29.35 6.60
N ALA A 477 3.38 -30.56 7.10
CA ALA A 477 2.98 -31.81 6.47
C ALA A 477 1.45 -31.94 6.40
N ASP A 478 0.75 -31.62 7.50
CA ASP A 478 -0.72 -31.67 7.52
C ASP A 478 -1.32 -30.65 6.55
N CYS A 479 -0.77 -29.43 6.47
CA CYS A 479 -1.21 -28.43 5.50
C CYS A 479 -1.01 -28.89 4.05
N VAL A 480 0.15 -29.47 3.72
CA VAL A 480 0.41 -30.01 2.38
C VAL A 480 -0.61 -31.09 2.03
N ALA A 481 -0.90 -32.00 2.95
CA ALA A 481 -1.87 -33.07 2.76
C ALA A 481 -3.31 -32.53 2.63
N HIS A 482 -3.76 -31.72 3.58
CA HIS A 482 -5.12 -31.19 3.66
C HIS A 482 -5.46 -30.30 2.45
N PHE A 483 -4.57 -29.34 2.14
CA PHE A 483 -4.77 -28.42 1.03
C PHE A 483 -4.24 -28.97 -0.30
N GLY A 484 -3.83 -30.24 -0.38
CA GLY A 484 -3.40 -30.91 -1.61
C GLY A 484 -2.33 -30.14 -2.38
N ILE A 485 -1.27 -29.70 -1.70
CA ILE A 485 -0.18 -28.89 -2.28
C ILE A 485 0.74 -29.79 -3.12
N ALA A 486 0.28 -30.11 -4.33
CA ALA A 486 0.98 -30.92 -5.31
C ALA A 486 1.96 -30.09 -6.17
N PRO A 487 2.92 -30.72 -6.88
CA PRO A 487 3.89 -30.02 -7.74
C PRO A 487 3.28 -29.02 -8.73
N GLN A 488 2.09 -29.30 -9.26
CA GLN A 488 1.39 -28.39 -10.18
C GLN A 488 0.97 -27.09 -9.50
N ARG A 489 0.49 -27.15 -8.25
CA ARG A 489 0.11 -25.96 -7.47
C ARG A 489 1.34 -25.16 -7.04
N LEU A 490 2.42 -25.85 -6.67
CA LEU A 490 3.70 -25.21 -6.39
C LEU A 490 4.26 -24.51 -7.64
N ALA A 491 4.12 -25.10 -8.83
CA ALA A 491 4.52 -24.45 -10.07
C ALA A 491 3.70 -23.20 -10.37
N GLU A 492 2.39 -23.21 -10.10
CA GLU A 492 1.53 -22.03 -10.23
C GLU A 492 1.90 -20.94 -9.21
N ALA A 493 2.22 -21.31 -7.96
CA ALA A 493 2.73 -20.38 -6.97
C ALA A 493 4.05 -19.73 -7.45
N CYS A 494 4.99 -20.53 -7.96
CA CYS A 494 6.24 -20.03 -8.54
C CYS A 494 6.01 -19.06 -9.71
N ASP A 495 5.05 -19.32 -10.62
CA ASP A 495 4.76 -18.40 -11.72
C ASP A 495 4.28 -17.04 -11.19
N ARG A 496 3.43 -17.03 -10.16
CA ARG A 496 2.94 -15.79 -9.54
C ARG A 496 4.08 -15.03 -8.88
N THR A 497 4.92 -15.72 -8.12
CA THR A 497 6.12 -15.15 -7.50
C THR A 497 7.08 -14.58 -8.53
N SER A 498 7.30 -15.29 -9.65
CA SER A 498 8.13 -14.83 -10.77
C SER A 498 7.59 -13.53 -11.38
N LEU A 499 6.28 -13.47 -11.60
CA LEU A 499 5.60 -12.28 -12.12
C LEU A 499 5.67 -11.11 -11.14
N HIS A 500 5.53 -11.38 -9.84
CA HIS A 500 5.68 -10.37 -8.79
C HIS A 500 7.08 -9.75 -8.83
N TYR A 501 8.14 -10.55 -8.75
CA TYR A 501 9.52 -10.08 -8.85
C TYR A 501 9.79 -9.27 -10.13
N LYS A 502 9.24 -9.70 -11.26
CA LYS A 502 9.35 -8.98 -12.53
C LYS A 502 8.61 -7.64 -12.53
N ARG A 503 7.47 -7.54 -11.83
CA ARG A 503 6.74 -6.28 -11.68
C ARG A 503 7.55 -5.32 -10.79
N VAL A 504 7.98 -5.80 -9.63
CA VAL A 504 8.64 -4.97 -8.61
C VAL A 504 10.11 -4.70 -8.93
N SER A 505 10.70 -5.35 -9.93
CA SER A 505 12.07 -5.05 -10.39
C SER A 505 12.22 -3.59 -10.84
N GLY A 506 11.15 -2.99 -11.35
CA GLY A 506 11.17 -1.59 -11.81
C GLY A 506 11.15 -0.55 -10.70
N TYR A 507 11.01 -0.93 -9.43
CA TYR A 507 10.93 0.05 -8.33
C TYR A 507 12.26 0.61 -7.88
N ARG A 508 13.39 0.02 -8.31
CA ARG A 508 14.72 0.33 -7.79
C ARG A 508 15.73 0.63 -8.90
N TYR A 509 16.81 1.29 -8.51
CA TYR A 509 17.91 1.70 -9.41
C TYR A 509 18.64 0.51 -10.05
N ASP A 510 18.76 -0.61 -9.34
CA ASP A 510 19.40 -1.83 -9.84
C ASP A 510 18.45 -3.03 -9.76
N PRO A 511 17.85 -3.44 -10.90
CA PRO A 511 16.85 -4.50 -10.92
C PRO A 511 17.46 -5.91 -10.91
N ALA A 512 18.79 -6.08 -10.91
CA ALA A 512 19.44 -7.36 -11.20
C ALA A 512 19.02 -8.48 -10.23
N GLU A 513 19.00 -8.21 -8.91
CA GLU A 513 18.64 -9.18 -7.87
C GLU A 513 17.17 -9.66 -8.05
N ARG A 514 16.23 -8.73 -8.24
CA ARG A 514 14.80 -9.05 -8.49
C ARG A 514 14.59 -9.81 -9.80
N LEU A 515 15.30 -9.43 -10.86
CA LEU A 515 15.21 -10.13 -12.16
C LEU A 515 15.83 -11.52 -12.13
N GLU A 516 16.86 -11.74 -11.32
CA GLU A 516 17.42 -13.07 -11.07
C GLU A 516 16.43 -13.93 -10.27
N ALA A 517 15.85 -13.39 -9.19
CA ALA A 517 14.82 -14.08 -8.43
C ALA A 517 13.62 -14.46 -9.32
N SER A 518 13.15 -13.54 -10.17
CA SER A 518 12.09 -13.80 -11.16
C SER A 518 12.43 -14.99 -12.07
N ARG A 519 13.67 -15.05 -12.59
CA ARG A 519 14.15 -16.15 -13.44
C ARG A 519 14.23 -17.47 -12.67
N ARG A 520 14.72 -17.43 -11.42
CA ARG A 520 14.81 -18.60 -10.53
C ARG A 520 13.43 -19.24 -10.29
N PHE A 521 12.41 -18.43 -10.01
CA PHE A 521 11.04 -18.92 -9.82
C PHE A 521 10.40 -19.42 -11.13
N ALA A 522 10.61 -18.73 -12.26
CA ALA A 522 10.13 -19.23 -13.56
C ALA A 522 10.75 -20.60 -13.90
N GLU A 523 12.03 -20.77 -13.58
CA GLU A 523 12.73 -22.03 -13.77
C GLU A 523 12.19 -23.13 -12.85
N ALA A 524 11.98 -22.82 -11.58
CA ALA A 524 11.36 -23.72 -10.62
C ALA A 524 10.00 -24.21 -11.11
N ALA A 525 9.13 -23.31 -11.59
CA ALA A 525 7.83 -23.65 -12.13
C ALA A 525 7.92 -24.63 -13.32
N ARG A 526 8.86 -24.38 -14.24
CA ARG A 526 9.12 -25.25 -15.40
C ARG A 526 9.58 -26.65 -14.96
N ARG A 527 10.50 -26.72 -14.01
CA ARG A 527 11.06 -27.99 -13.49
C ARG A 527 10.02 -28.80 -12.72
N LEU A 528 9.21 -28.17 -11.87
CA LEU A 528 8.10 -28.82 -11.16
C LEU A 528 7.08 -29.43 -12.12
N ARG A 529 6.72 -28.72 -13.20
CA ARG A 529 5.84 -29.24 -14.26
C ARG A 529 6.45 -30.41 -15.02
N ALA A 530 7.78 -30.45 -15.13
CA ALA A 530 8.52 -31.55 -15.74
C ALA A 530 8.74 -32.74 -14.79
N GLY A 531 8.22 -32.71 -13.56
CA GLY A 531 8.30 -33.81 -12.60
C GLY A 531 9.47 -33.73 -11.63
N ALA A 532 10.21 -32.61 -11.59
CA ALA A 532 11.20 -32.40 -10.55
C ALA A 532 10.55 -32.30 -9.16
N THR A 533 11.22 -32.83 -8.16
CA THR A 533 10.87 -32.69 -6.74
C THR A 533 11.22 -31.30 -6.22
N ILE A 534 10.62 -30.93 -5.08
CA ILE A 534 10.93 -29.65 -4.40
C ILE A 534 12.42 -29.53 -4.03
N HIS A 535 13.08 -30.65 -3.68
CA HIS A 535 14.50 -30.68 -3.35
C HIS A 535 15.39 -30.44 -4.58
N GLU A 536 15.02 -30.99 -5.74
CA GLU A 536 15.75 -30.76 -6.98
C GLU A 536 15.64 -29.30 -7.45
N VAL A 537 14.48 -28.69 -7.22
CA VAL A 537 14.22 -27.27 -7.54
C VAL A 537 15.04 -26.34 -6.65
N GLY A 538 15.20 -26.68 -5.36
CA GLY A 538 16.16 -26.02 -4.46
C GLY A 538 15.79 -24.59 -4.06
N LEU A 539 14.49 -24.26 -4.04
CA LEU A 539 14.03 -22.97 -3.52
C LEU A 539 13.97 -23.01 -1.99
N PRO A 540 14.49 -22.00 -1.27
CA PRO A 540 14.39 -21.91 0.20
C PRO A 540 12.95 -22.02 0.71
N ALA A 541 12.00 -21.46 -0.05
CA ALA A 541 10.57 -21.48 0.28
C ALA A 541 9.95 -22.89 0.31
N PHE A 542 10.60 -23.88 -0.33
CA PHE A 542 10.13 -25.27 -0.36
C PHE A 542 10.94 -26.21 0.54
N ASP A 543 11.75 -25.66 1.44
CA ASP A 543 12.37 -26.47 2.47
C ASP A 543 11.33 -26.89 3.52
N PHE A 544 10.66 -28.00 3.21
CA PHE A 544 9.62 -28.59 4.05
C PHE A 544 10.17 -29.48 5.16
N GLN A 545 11.49 -29.50 5.39
CA GLN A 545 12.01 -30.17 6.57
C GLN A 545 11.59 -29.41 7.82
N GLU A 546 10.97 -30.11 8.76
CA GLU A 546 10.73 -29.58 10.10
C GLU A 546 12.09 -29.41 10.77
N THR A 547 12.44 -28.17 11.10
CA THR A 547 13.52 -27.90 12.05
C THR A 547 13.08 -28.49 13.38
N ASN A 548 13.53 -29.70 13.66
CA ASN A 548 13.49 -30.31 14.99
C ASN A 548 14.41 -29.51 15.93
N GLN A 549 14.00 -28.29 16.29
CA GLN A 549 14.61 -27.50 17.36
C GLN A 549 13.59 -27.35 18.48
N GLY A 550 13.39 -28.46 19.18
CA GLY A 550 12.49 -28.55 20.34
C GLY A 550 12.68 -29.83 21.16
N ALA A 551 13.79 -30.53 21.00
CA ALA A 551 14.16 -31.67 21.84
C ALA A 551 15.68 -31.68 22.08
N SER A 552 16.20 -30.59 22.66
CA SER A 552 17.45 -30.71 23.42
C SER A 552 17.09 -31.24 24.80
N SER A 553 17.72 -32.35 25.12
CA SER A 553 17.62 -33.16 26.34
C SER A 553 17.71 -32.38 27.65
N LYS A 554 16.86 -32.81 28.60
CA LYS A 554 17.02 -32.84 30.08
C LYS A 554 17.73 -31.69 30.79
#